data_AF-A0A8U0MBV5-F1
#
_entry.id   AF-A0A8U0MBV5-F1
#
_cell.length_a   1.000
_cell.length_b   1.000
_cell.length_c   1.000
_cell.angle_alpha   90.00
_cell.angle_beta   90.00
_cell.angle_gamma   90.00
#
_symmetry.space_group_name_H-M   'P 1'
#
loop_
_entity.id
_entity.type
_entity.pdbx_description
1 polymer ?
#
loop_
_entity_poly.entity_id
_entity_poly.type
_entity_poly.pdbx_seq_one_letter_code
_entity_poly.pdbx_strand_id
1 'polypeptide(L)'
;MIYLFIAAWSWLTNPLLSNQISRNNQARQQAQKAYDAGYYQEALTLYTSLIRTTTLDPAVRLNMGHTYFQLKQYHKARPQYEALLRSAKTGLRSVAATQLGVIACIQEDSATALILFQQALLEDANNEPARYNFELVKKTFSGKGLAGKPRQQPASRQQQQASSTQSMSQQQVERSDEQDELLRRFQRLNLSEAQALQLLDAMQNDDLPYALTRSARPATTTSPAGQNRW
;
A
#
# COMPACT_ATOMS: atom_id res chain seq x y z
N MET A 1 -35.05 -54.16 3.60
CA MET A 1 -34.40 -53.90 4.90
C MET A 1 -32.87 -53.70 4.81
N ILE A 2 -32.33 -53.16 3.70
CA ILE A 2 -30.87 -52.89 3.55
C ILE A 2 -30.58 -51.39 3.32
N TYR A 3 -31.58 -50.60 2.89
CA TYR A 3 -31.39 -49.17 2.60
C TYR A 3 -31.51 -48.23 3.83
N LEU A 4 -31.93 -48.74 4.99
CA LEU A 4 -32.01 -47.95 6.24
C LEU A 4 -30.69 -47.92 7.04
N PHE A 5 -29.62 -48.55 6.55
CA PHE A 5 -28.30 -48.50 7.20
C PHE A 5 -27.32 -47.51 6.56
N ILE A 6 -27.58 -47.04 5.33
CA ILE A 6 -26.65 -46.11 4.64
C ILE A 6 -26.93 -44.65 5.02
N ALA A 7 -28.17 -44.30 5.40
CA ALA A 7 -28.50 -42.94 5.84
C ALA A 7 -27.91 -42.58 7.23
N ALA A 8 -27.59 -43.59 8.05
CA ALA A 8 -26.97 -43.40 9.36
C ALA A 8 -25.43 -43.25 9.29
N TRP A 9 -24.79 -43.55 8.15
CA TRP A 9 -23.34 -43.44 7.99
C TRP A 9 -22.89 -42.03 7.59
N SER A 10 -23.77 -41.23 6.98
CA SER A 10 -23.43 -39.87 6.52
C SER A 10 -23.52 -38.77 7.59
N TRP A 11 -23.92 -39.09 8.83
CA TRP A 11 -24.02 -38.12 9.93
C TRP A 11 -22.83 -38.13 10.90
N LEU A 12 -21.84 -39.02 10.73
CA LEU A 12 -20.71 -39.17 11.67
C LEU A 12 -19.35 -38.70 11.14
N THR A 13 -19.27 -38.11 9.94
CA THR A 13 -17.99 -37.65 9.38
C THR A 13 -18.08 -36.21 8.90
N ASN A 14 -17.88 -35.26 9.84
CA ASN A 14 -16.94 -34.13 9.69
C ASN A 14 -16.83 -33.22 10.95
N PRO A 15 -16.48 -33.73 12.14
CA PRO A 15 -16.16 -32.88 13.30
C PRO A 15 -14.79 -32.17 13.21
N LEU A 16 -14.00 -32.42 12.16
CA LEU A 16 -12.62 -31.92 12.04
C LEU A 16 -12.53 -30.45 11.58
N LEU A 17 -13.49 -29.97 10.78
CA LEU A 17 -13.47 -28.61 10.21
C LEU A 17 -13.84 -27.54 11.25
N SER A 18 -14.78 -27.81 12.16
CA SER A 18 -15.21 -26.86 13.20
C SER A 18 -14.11 -26.56 14.22
N ASN A 19 -13.35 -27.61 14.61
CA ASN A 19 -12.23 -27.49 15.55
C ASN A 19 -11.10 -26.63 14.97
N GLN A 20 -10.86 -26.73 13.66
CA GLN A 20 -9.79 -26.00 12.98
C GLN A 20 -10.04 -24.51 12.88
N ILE A 21 -11.28 -24.10 12.57
CA ILE A 21 -11.66 -22.68 12.48
C ILE A 21 -11.54 -22.02 13.86
N SER A 22 -12.03 -22.69 14.91
CA SER A 22 -11.93 -22.22 16.29
C SER A 22 -10.48 -22.02 16.72
N ARG A 23 -9.62 -23.02 16.48
CA ARG A 23 -8.17 -22.93 16.77
C ARG A 23 -7.49 -21.79 16.03
N ASN A 24 -7.81 -21.56 14.75
CA ASN A 24 -7.24 -20.46 13.98
C ASN A 24 -7.68 -19.10 14.54
N ASN A 25 -8.95 -18.96 14.93
CA ASN A 25 -9.45 -17.74 15.54
C ASN A 25 -8.78 -17.47 16.89
N GLN A 26 -8.60 -18.52 17.69
CA GLN A 26 -7.87 -18.43 18.95
C GLN A 26 -6.41 -18.01 18.72
N ALA A 27 -5.71 -18.63 17.77
CA ALA A 27 -4.33 -18.27 17.45
C ALA A 27 -4.20 -16.83 16.93
N ARG A 28 -5.16 -16.33 16.13
CA ARG A 28 -5.24 -14.90 15.74
C ARG A 28 -5.38 -13.99 16.96
N GLN A 29 -6.27 -14.33 17.89
CA GLN A 29 -6.48 -13.52 19.11
C GLN A 29 -5.25 -13.53 20.01
N GLN A 30 -4.59 -14.68 20.17
CA GLN A 30 -3.35 -14.79 20.93
C GLN A 30 -2.22 -13.98 20.28
N ALA A 31 -2.07 -14.07 18.95
CA ALA A 31 -1.08 -13.29 18.22
C ALA A 31 -1.31 -11.77 18.37
N GLN A 32 -2.57 -11.33 18.31
CA GLN A 32 -2.92 -9.94 18.53
C GLN A 32 -2.61 -9.49 19.96
N LYS A 33 -2.99 -10.29 20.98
CA LYS A 33 -2.67 -9.98 22.38
C LYS A 33 -1.17 -9.87 22.63
N ALA A 34 -0.38 -10.78 22.05
CA ALA A 34 1.08 -10.72 22.14
C ALA A 34 1.63 -9.46 21.46
N TYR A 35 1.10 -9.07 20.30
CA TYR A 35 1.47 -7.84 19.61
C TYR A 35 1.15 -6.60 20.46
N ASP A 36 -0.06 -6.52 21.03
CA ASP A 36 -0.50 -5.39 21.86
C ASP A 36 0.31 -5.28 23.16
N ALA A 37 0.79 -6.42 23.69
CA ALA A 37 1.68 -6.47 24.84
C ALA A 37 3.16 -6.16 24.51
N GLY A 38 3.50 -5.92 23.24
CA GLY A 38 4.88 -5.65 22.80
C GLY A 38 5.74 -6.91 22.63
N TYR A 39 5.16 -8.11 22.80
CA TYR A 39 5.83 -9.39 22.57
C TYR A 39 5.84 -9.74 21.08
N TYR A 40 6.49 -8.90 20.27
CA TYR A 40 6.44 -9.00 18.81
C TYR A 40 7.03 -10.30 18.26
N GLN A 41 8.04 -10.87 18.92
CA GLN A 41 8.62 -12.15 18.50
C GLN A 41 7.63 -13.31 18.70
N GLU A 42 6.89 -13.31 19.81
CA GLU A 42 5.84 -14.30 20.09
C GLU A 42 4.66 -14.13 19.12
N ALA A 43 4.21 -12.87 18.92
CA ALA A 43 3.17 -12.55 17.95
C ALA A 43 3.53 -13.05 16.55
N LEU A 44 4.79 -12.87 16.13
CA LEU A 44 5.27 -13.32 14.82
C LEU A 44 5.23 -14.85 14.70
N THR A 45 5.66 -15.59 15.73
CA THR A 45 5.57 -17.05 15.76
C THR A 45 4.13 -17.51 15.59
N LEU A 46 3.20 -16.89 16.35
CA LEU A 46 1.78 -17.21 16.29
C LEU A 46 1.17 -16.89 14.91
N TYR A 47 1.46 -15.71 14.34
CA TYR A 47 0.98 -15.37 13.00
C TYR A 47 1.55 -16.28 11.91
N THR A 48 2.81 -16.69 12.02
CA THR A 48 3.45 -17.60 11.05
C THR A 48 2.83 -18.99 11.11
N SER A 49 2.37 -19.44 12.29
CA SER A 49 1.66 -20.72 12.46
C SER A 49 0.30 -20.76 11.74
N LEU A 50 -0.27 -19.60 11.41
CA LEU A 50 -1.53 -19.47 10.66
C LEU A 50 -1.35 -19.61 9.14
N ILE A 51 -0.12 -19.74 8.63
CA ILE A 51 0.14 -19.96 7.21
C ILE A 51 -0.18 -21.42 6.90
N ARG A 52 -1.28 -21.66 6.18
CA ARG A 52 -1.74 -23.03 5.88
C ARG A 52 -1.58 -23.44 4.43
N THR A 53 -1.63 -22.50 3.49
CA THR A 53 -1.58 -22.72 2.04
C THR A 53 -1.04 -21.47 1.32
N THR A 54 -1.05 -21.48 -0.02
CA THR A 54 -0.65 -20.38 -0.90
C THR A 54 -1.40 -19.06 -0.64
N THR A 55 -2.61 -19.10 -0.05
CA THR A 55 -3.45 -17.91 0.15
C THR A 55 -3.57 -17.57 1.63
N LEU A 56 -2.78 -16.58 2.06
CA LEU A 56 -2.84 -16.03 3.41
C LEU A 56 -3.99 -15.02 3.54
N ASP A 57 -4.75 -15.12 4.63
CA ASP A 57 -5.76 -14.15 5.03
C ASP A 57 -5.15 -12.72 5.04
N PRO A 58 -5.70 -11.76 4.29
CA PRO A 58 -5.17 -10.39 4.23
C PRO A 58 -5.01 -9.71 5.60
N ALA A 59 -5.89 -10.03 6.57
CA ALA A 59 -5.78 -9.46 7.92
C ALA A 59 -4.56 -10.03 8.68
N VAL A 60 -4.33 -11.34 8.58
CA VAL A 60 -3.14 -12.00 9.14
C VAL A 60 -1.88 -11.45 8.48
N ARG A 61 -1.89 -11.29 7.16
CA ARG A 61 -0.78 -10.70 6.41
C ARG A 61 -0.46 -9.29 6.89
N LEU A 62 -1.47 -8.44 7.07
CA LEU A 62 -1.29 -7.08 7.55
C LEU A 62 -0.63 -7.07 8.93
N ASN A 63 -1.12 -7.90 9.85
CA ASN A 63 -0.58 -7.97 11.20
C ASN A 63 0.84 -8.54 11.23
N MET A 64 1.17 -9.50 10.36
CA MET A 64 2.57 -9.92 10.16
C MET A 64 3.45 -8.76 9.69
N GLY A 65 2.97 -7.96 8.74
CA GLY A 65 3.65 -6.74 8.29
C GLY A 65 3.93 -5.79 9.46
N HIS A 66 2.92 -5.49 10.27
CA HIS A 66 3.07 -4.65 11.47
C HIS A 66 4.07 -5.25 12.47
N THR A 67 3.99 -6.55 12.71
CA THR A 67 4.89 -7.25 13.64
C THR A 67 6.35 -7.18 13.17
N TYR A 68 6.60 -7.43 11.87
CA TYR A 68 7.94 -7.26 11.30
C TYR A 68 8.42 -5.80 11.37
N PHE A 69 7.53 -4.83 11.16
CA PHE A 69 7.86 -3.42 11.26
C PHE A 69 8.30 -3.03 12.69
N GLN A 70 7.57 -3.48 13.71
CA GLN A 70 7.93 -3.25 15.12
C GLN A 70 9.28 -3.88 15.50
N LEU A 71 9.58 -5.04 14.92
CA LEU A 71 10.88 -5.71 15.03
C LEU A 71 11.99 -5.04 14.21
N LYS A 72 11.72 -3.91 13.54
CA LYS A 72 12.61 -3.21 12.60
C LYS A 72 13.09 -4.08 11.43
N GLN A 73 12.38 -5.17 11.14
CA GLN A 73 12.66 -6.09 10.03
C GLN A 73 11.96 -5.60 8.75
N TYR A 74 12.29 -4.37 8.32
CA TYR A 74 11.59 -3.70 7.21
C TYR A 74 11.63 -4.48 5.89
N HIS A 75 12.73 -5.19 5.62
CA HIS A 75 12.87 -6.05 4.44
C HIS A 75 11.86 -7.22 4.41
N LYS A 76 11.39 -7.69 5.57
CA LYS A 76 10.33 -8.71 5.67
C LYS A 76 8.94 -8.11 5.75
N ALA A 77 8.80 -6.91 6.35
CA ALA A 77 7.54 -6.19 6.43
C ALA A 77 7.04 -5.77 5.04
N ARG A 78 7.94 -5.23 4.21
CA ARG A 78 7.66 -4.70 2.87
C ARG A 78 6.86 -5.67 1.98
N PRO A 79 7.28 -6.92 1.73
CA PRO A 79 6.51 -7.84 0.90
C PRO A 79 5.13 -8.21 1.47
N GLN A 80 4.92 -8.09 2.79
CA GLN A 80 3.59 -8.30 3.37
C GLN A 80 2.63 -7.17 2.99
N TYR A 81 3.11 -5.92 3.02
CA TYR A 81 2.31 -4.76 2.62
C TYR A 81 2.13 -4.68 1.09
N GLU A 82 3.17 -4.96 0.30
CA GLU A 82 3.09 -4.94 -1.17
C GLU A 82 2.02 -5.90 -1.70
N ALA A 83 1.88 -7.09 -1.10
CA ALA A 83 0.83 -8.03 -1.45
C ALA A 83 -0.59 -7.49 -1.14
N LEU A 84 -0.73 -6.58 -0.17
CA LEU A 84 -2.01 -5.98 0.21
C LEU A 84 -2.43 -4.81 -0.69
N LEU A 85 -1.52 -4.24 -1.50
CA LEU A 85 -1.87 -3.23 -2.49
C LEU A 85 -2.84 -3.75 -3.57
N ARG A 86 -2.96 -5.08 -3.71
CA ARG A 86 -3.91 -5.74 -4.63
C ARG A 86 -5.16 -6.29 -3.92
N SER A 87 -5.35 -5.97 -2.64
CA SER A 87 -6.52 -6.40 -1.88
C SER A 87 -7.79 -5.81 -2.46
N ALA A 88 -8.91 -6.55 -2.43
CA ALA A 88 -10.22 -6.01 -2.80
C ALA A 88 -10.70 -4.91 -1.84
N LYS A 89 -10.21 -4.89 -0.59
CA LYS A 89 -10.60 -3.93 0.45
C LYS A 89 -9.74 -2.66 0.36
N THR A 90 -10.36 -1.53 0.04
CA THR A 90 -9.74 -0.19 -0.04
C THR A 90 -8.98 0.16 1.25
N GLY A 91 -9.58 -0.05 2.41
CA GLY A 91 -8.94 0.22 3.70
C GLY A 91 -7.62 -0.56 3.91
N LEU A 92 -7.53 -1.80 3.43
CA LEU A 92 -6.27 -2.57 3.49
C LEU A 92 -5.22 -2.01 2.52
N ARG A 93 -5.63 -1.57 1.33
CA ARG A 93 -4.72 -0.91 0.38
C ARG A 93 -4.18 0.39 0.96
N SER A 94 -5.06 1.19 1.59
CA SER A 94 -4.67 2.46 2.23
C SER A 94 -3.67 2.26 3.37
N VAL A 95 -3.94 1.36 4.31
CA VAL A 95 -3.01 1.06 5.42
C VAL A 95 -1.69 0.51 4.89
N ALA A 96 -1.72 -0.40 3.92
CA ALA A 96 -0.51 -0.96 3.34
C ALA A 96 0.36 0.10 2.63
N ALA A 97 -0.26 0.96 1.82
CA ALA A 97 0.44 2.06 1.16
C ALA A 97 1.03 3.04 2.19
N THR A 98 0.31 3.34 3.27
CA THR A 98 0.83 4.17 4.38
C THR A 98 2.08 3.57 5.00
N GLN A 99 2.05 2.28 5.35
CA GLN A 99 3.19 1.61 5.98
C GLN A 99 4.39 1.49 5.02
N LEU A 100 4.15 1.28 3.73
CA LEU A 100 5.21 1.31 2.72
C LEU A 100 5.82 2.72 2.60
N GLY A 101 5.01 3.77 2.68
CA GLY A 101 5.49 5.15 2.67
C GLY A 101 6.39 5.44 3.87
N VAL A 102 6.01 4.98 5.06
CA VAL A 102 6.86 5.09 6.27
C VAL A 102 8.18 4.33 6.09
N ILE A 103 8.15 3.13 5.51
CA ILE A 103 9.38 2.38 5.20
C ILE A 103 10.26 3.15 4.22
N ALA A 104 9.68 3.80 3.21
CA ALA A 104 10.43 4.63 2.25
C ALA A 104 11.07 5.85 2.94
N CYS A 105 10.38 6.50 3.88
CA CYS A 105 10.97 7.56 4.70
C CYS A 105 12.18 7.08 5.50
N ILE A 106 12.09 5.90 6.12
CA ILE A 106 13.20 5.29 6.86
C ILE A 106 14.40 5.00 5.94
N GLN A 107 14.14 4.78 4.65
CA GLN A 107 15.14 4.56 3.61
C GLN A 107 15.63 5.86 2.94
N GLU A 108 15.21 7.03 3.44
CA GLU A 108 15.51 8.35 2.86
C GLU A 108 14.99 8.53 1.42
N ASP A 109 14.04 7.68 0.99
CA ASP A 109 13.40 7.76 -0.33
C ASP A 109 12.10 8.57 -0.24
N SER A 110 12.23 9.87 0.02
CA SER A 110 11.12 10.81 0.16
C SER A 110 10.23 10.87 -1.08
N ALA A 111 10.79 10.67 -2.28
CA ALA A 111 10.02 10.62 -3.51
C ALA A 111 9.04 9.44 -3.48
N THR A 112 9.54 8.22 -3.21
CA THR A 112 8.67 7.05 -3.09
C THR A 112 7.68 7.18 -1.93
N ALA A 113 8.09 7.79 -0.81
CA ALA A 113 7.22 8.01 0.34
C ALA A 113 5.99 8.87 0.01
N LEU A 114 6.19 10.03 -0.66
CA LEU A 114 5.10 10.91 -1.07
C LEU A 114 4.08 10.19 -1.94
N ILE A 115 4.57 9.42 -2.91
CA ILE A 115 3.75 8.63 -3.82
C ILE A 115 2.88 7.64 -3.06
N LEU A 116 3.46 6.94 -2.10
CA LEU A 116 2.76 5.93 -1.30
C LEU A 116 1.74 6.54 -0.34
N PHE A 117 2.05 7.66 0.30
CA PHE A 117 1.07 8.35 1.14
C PHE A 117 -0.10 8.89 0.33
N GLN A 118 0.17 9.40 -0.86
CA GLN A 118 -0.89 9.86 -1.75
C GLN A 118 -1.74 8.70 -2.28
N GLN A 119 -1.13 7.57 -2.65
CA GLN A 119 -1.87 6.36 -2.96
C GLN A 119 -2.76 5.95 -1.78
N ALA A 120 -2.26 6.02 -0.54
CA ALA A 120 -3.07 5.72 0.64
C ALA A 120 -4.29 6.65 0.76
N LEU A 121 -4.14 7.94 0.49
CA LEU A 121 -5.23 8.92 0.51
C LEU A 121 -6.24 8.72 -0.62
N LEU A 122 -5.79 8.26 -1.81
CA LEU A 122 -6.69 7.90 -2.91
C LEU A 122 -7.56 6.68 -2.56
N GLU A 123 -7.03 5.76 -1.76
CA GLU A 123 -7.76 4.57 -1.31
C GLU A 123 -8.70 4.87 -0.12
N ASP A 124 -8.28 5.76 0.78
CA ASP A 124 -9.07 6.25 1.90
C ASP A 124 -8.65 7.68 2.26
N ALA A 125 -9.52 8.64 1.94
CA ALA A 125 -9.26 10.05 2.17
C ALA A 125 -9.27 10.46 3.65
N ASN A 126 -9.80 9.62 4.54
CA ASN A 126 -9.83 9.85 5.98
C ASN A 126 -8.62 9.22 6.70
N ASN A 127 -7.63 8.71 5.96
CA ASN A 127 -6.40 8.18 6.54
C ASN A 127 -5.49 9.31 7.03
N GLU A 128 -5.75 9.75 8.28
CA GLU A 128 -4.99 10.81 8.94
C GLU A 128 -3.49 10.50 9.06
N PRO A 129 -3.03 9.28 9.40
CA PRO A 129 -1.60 8.95 9.35
C PRO A 129 -0.95 9.22 7.99
N ALA A 130 -1.61 8.85 6.88
CA ALA A 130 -1.09 9.12 5.55
C ALA A 130 -1.07 10.63 5.24
N ARG A 131 -2.12 11.36 5.62
CA ARG A 131 -2.21 12.82 5.46
C ARG A 131 -1.08 13.53 6.19
N TYR A 132 -0.92 13.24 7.47
CA TYR A 132 0.13 13.83 8.31
C TYR A 132 1.54 13.55 7.73
N ASN A 133 1.82 12.30 7.38
CA ASN A 133 3.13 11.92 6.84
C ASN A 133 3.39 12.53 5.46
N PHE A 134 2.37 12.65 4.60
CA PHE A 134 2.48 13.31 3.32
C PHE A 134 2.92 14.77 3.48
N GLU A 135 2.21 15.54 4.32
CA GLU A 135 2.53 16.95 4.57
C GLU A 135 3.92 17.12 5.16
N LEU A 136 4.28 16.25 6.12
CA LEU A 136 5.61 16.27 6.74
C LEU A 136 6.72 16.05 5.71
N VAL A 137 6.62 14.98 4.90
CA VAL A 137 7.64 14.68 3.89
C VAL A 137 7.70 15.77 2.84
N LYS A 138 6.56 16.25 2.35
CA LYS A 138 6.47 17.28 1.32
C LYS A 138 7.20 18.55 1.73
N LYS A 139 6.99 19.02 2.96
CA LYS A 139 7.67 20.22 3.49
C LYS A 139 9.20 20.10 3.49
N THR A 140 9.72 18.89 3.68
CA THR A 140 11.16 18.62 3.71
C THR A 140 11.74 18.24 2.34
N PHE A 141 10.91 17.88 1.38
CA PHE A 141 11.33 17.40 0.07
C PHE A 141 11.62 18.55 -0.88
N SER A 142 12.89 18.85 -1.12
CA SER A 142 13.29 19.98 -1.99
C SER A 142 13.32 19.64 -3.49
N GLY A 143 12.79 18.49 -3.94
CA GLY A 143 12.86 18.02 -5.34
C GLY A 143 14.26 17.66 -5.87
N LYS A 144 15.32 18.21 -5.26
CA LYS A 144 16.73 18.07 -5.67
C LYS A 144 17.36 16.67 -5.45
N GLY A 145 16.66 15.76 -4.78
CA GLY A 145 17.14 14.40 -4.47
C GLY A 145 16.91 13.36 -5.57
N LEU A 146 16.30 13.75 -6.71
CA LEU A 146 16.06 12.86 -7.85
C LEU A 146 17.28 12.69 -8.76
N ALA A 147 18.31 13.53 -8.60
CA ALA A 147 19.62 13.33 -9.21
C ALA A 147 20.33 12.16 -8.51
N GLY A 148 20.04 10.94 -8.98
CA GLY A 148 20.65 9.72 -8.48
C GLY A 148 22.18 9.79 -8.46
N LYS A 149 22.78 9.13 -7.46
CA LYS A 149 24.22 8.80 -7.46
C LYS A 149 24.61 8.25 -8.86
N PRO A 150 25.63 8.79 -9.53
CA PRO A 150 26.02 8.30 -10.85
C PRO A 150 26.47 6.85 -10.71
N ARG A 151 25.67 5.93 -11.25
CA ARG A 151 26.12 4.55 -11.46
C ARG A 151 27.14 4.62 -12.59
N GLN A 152 28.42 4.58 -12.23
CA GLN A 152 29.52 4.51 -13.19
C GLN A 152 29.30 3.31 -14.12
N GLN A 153 28.92 3.58 -15.37
CA GLN A 153 29.07 2.64 -16.47
C GLN A 153 30.40 2.93 -17.16
N PRO A 154 31.21 1.91 -17.48
CA PRO A 154 32.45 2.11 -18.23
C PRO A 154 32.12 2.63 -19.64
N ALA A 155 32.79 3.72 -20.01
CA ALA A 155 32.69 4.33 -21.33
C ALA A 155 33.22 3.40 -22.42
N SER A 156 32.40 3.11 -23.42
CA SER A 156 32.85 2.74 -24.76
C SER A 156 32.51 3.88 -25.72
N ARG A 157 33.57 4.61 -26.11
CA ARG A 157 33.60 5.56 -27.22
C ARG A 157 33.42 4.79 -28.54
N GLN A 158 32.54 5.27 -29.41
CA GLN A 158 32.82 5.39 -30.84
C GLN A 158 31.96 6.47 -31.49
N GLN A 159 32.58 7.19 -32.43
CA GLN A 159 32.24 8.50 -32.97
C GLN A 159 31.29 8.48 -34.18
N GLN A 160 30.54 9.58 -34.29
CA GLN A 160 30.19 10.38 -35.49
C GLN A 160 29.36 9.74 -36.62
N GLN A 161 28.19 10.35 -36.90
CA GLN A 161 28.04 11.24 -38.06
C GLN A 161 26.79 12.13 -37.95
N ALA A 162 26.97 13.39 -38.36
CA ALA A 162 25.93 14.41 -38.41
C ALA A 162 25.21 14.37 -39.76
N SER A 163 23.90 14.58 -39.73
CA SER A 163 23.15 15.13 -40.86
C SER A 163 21.98 15.94 -40.31
N SER A 164 22.02 17.23 -40.64
CA SER A 164 20.98 18.23 -40.43
C SER A 164 19.69 17.86 -41.14
N THR A 165 18.56 17.88 -40.43
CA THR A 165 17.26 18.18 -41.05
C THR A 165 16.41 18.96 -40.06
N GLN A 166 16.12 20.19 -40.46
CA GLN A 166 15.23 21.13 -39.81
C GLN A 166 13.80 20.77 -40.23
N SER A 167 12.98 20.28 -39.30
CA SER A 167 11.55 20.08 -39.49
C SER A 167 10.80 20.34 -38.20
N MET A 168 10.05 21.45 -38.20
CA MET A 168 8.79 21.70 -37.51
C MET A 168 8.71 21.38 -36.01
N SER A 169 8.68 22.46 -35.24
CA SER A 169 8.11 22.59 -33.91
C SER A 169 6.82 21.78 -33.73
N GLN A 170 6.97 20.55 -33.23
CA GLN A 170 6.02 20.01 -32.28
C GLN A 170 6.56 20.43 -30.92
N GLN A 171 5.82 21.28 -30.20
CA GLN A 171 5.94 21.40 -28.75
C GLN A 171 5.51 20.06 -28.12
N GLN A 172 6.32 19.03 -28.34
CA GLN A 172 6.37 17.88 -27.48
C GLN A 172 7.20 18.36 -26.31
N VAL A 173 6.51 18.81 -25.25
CA VAL A 173 7.12 19.13 -23.96
C VAL A 173 8.09 17.99 -23.65
N GLU A 174 9.40 18.27 -23.70
CA GLU A 174 10.45 17.29 -23.47
C GLU A 174 10.20 16.69 -22.08
N ARG A 175 9.76 15.43 -22.07
CA ARG A 175 9.60 14.64 -20.86
C ARG A 175 11.02 14.43 -20.31
N SER A 176 11.33 14.99 -19.16
CA SER A 176 12.68 14.88 -18.61
C SER A 176 12.99 13.42 -18.25
N ASP A 177 14.26 13.00 -18.30
CA ASP A 177 14.68 11.66 -17.88
C ASP A 177 14.20 11.34 -16.44
N GLU A 178 14.16 12.35 -15.57
CA GLU A 178 13.64 12.24 -14.20
C GLU A 178 12.13 11.94 -14.16
N GLN A 179 11.36 12.59 -15.04
CA GLN A 179 9.92 12.38 -15.16
C GLN A 179 9.61 10.96 -15.64
N ASP A 180 10.37 10.45 -16.63
CA ASP A 180 10.23 9.07 -17.11
C ASP A 180 10.59 8.03 -16.06
N GLU A 181 11.62 8.29 -15.23
CA GLU A 181 11.96 7.40 -14.13
C GLU A 181 10.84 7.34 -13.08
N LEU A 182 10.25 8.50 -12.73
CA LEU A 182 9.10 8.56 -11.82
C LEU A 182 7.90 7.80 -12.37
N LEU A 183 7.61 7.91 -13.67
CA LEU A 183 6.54 7.15 -14.33
C LEU A 183 6.77 5.64 -14.28
N ARG A 184 8.00 5.19 -14.48
CA ARG A 184 8.36 3.76 -14.30
C ARG A 184 8.20 3.32 -12.84
N ARG A 185 8.49 4.19 -11.86
CA ARG A 185 8.22 3.93 -10.44
C ARG A 185 6.71 3.80 -10.19
N PHE A 186 5.89 4.69 -10.76
CA PHE A 186 4.42 4.64 -10.63
C PHE A 186 3.82 3.35 -11.20
N GLN A 187 4.27 2.92 -12.38
CA GLN A 187 3.85 1.65 -12.98
C GLN A 187 4.15 0.45 -12.06
N ARG A 188 5.32 0.45 -11.40
CA ARG A 188 5.69 -0.61 -10.44
C ARG A 188 4.79 -0.64 -9.19
N LEU A 189 4.16 0.48 -8.86
CA LEU A 189 3.20 0.58 -7.75
C LEU A 189 1.75 0.29 -8.17
N ASN A 190 1.55 -0.19 -9.41
CA ASN A 190 0.24 -0.46 -10.03
C ASN A 190 -0.65 0.79 -10.22
N LEU A 191 -0.05 1.97 -10.43
CA LEU A 191 -0.79 3.17 -10.82
C LEU A 191 -0.95 3.23 -12.36
N SER A 192 -2.10 3.72 -12.84
CA SER A 192 -2.30 3.95 -14.27
C SER A 192 -1.46 5.14 -14.75
N GLU A 193 -1.13 5.20 -16.04
CA GLU A 193 -0.34 6.32 -16.59
C GLU A 193 -1.03 7.68 -16.38
N ALA A 194 -2.36 7.74 -16.54
CA ALA A 194 -3.13 8.95 -16.27
C ALA A 194 -3.05 9.37 -14.78
N GLN A 195 -3.15 8.42 -13.85
CA GLN A 195 -2.98 8.69 -12.43
C GLN A 195 -1.56 9.17 -12.12
N ALA A 196 -0.56 8.55 -12.73
CA ALA A 196 0.85 8.88 -12.57
C ALA A 196 1.20 10.29 -13.06
N LEU A 197 0.60 10.72 -14.18
CA LEU A 197 0.75 12.07 -14.72
C LEU A 197 0.07 13.13 -13.85
N GLN A 198 -1.17 12.89 -13.41
CA GLN A 198 -1.86 13.79 -12.48
C GLN A 198 -1.11 13.92 -11.16
N LEU A 199 -0.53 12.83 -10.71
CA LEU A 199 0.28 12.76 -9.49
C LEU A 199 1.56 13.59 -9.61
N LEU A 200 2.25 13.49 -10.74
CA LEU A 200 3.44 14.28 -11.00
C LEU A 200 3.13 15.79 -11.07
N ASP A 201 2.04 16.17 -11.73
CA ASP A 201 1.60 17.56 -11.82
C ASP A 201 1.26 18.12 -10.43
N ALA A 202 0.55 17.35 -9.60
CA ALA A 202 0.26 17.69 -8.21
C ALA A 202 1.53 17.89 -7.36
N MET A 203 2.57 17.07 -7.59
CA MET A 203 3.87 17.22 -6.92
C MET A 203 4.61 18.50 -7.33
N GLN A 204 4.42 18.98 -8.57
CA GLN A 204 5.04 20.22 -9.06
C GLN A 204 4.30 21.47 -8.60
N ASN A 205 2.97 21.39 -8.47
CA ASN A 205 2.11 22.54 -8.21
C ASN A 205 1.78 22.76 -6.72
N ASP A 206 2.49 22.10 -5.80
CA ASP A 206 2.26 22.20 -4.35
C ASP A 206 0.82 21.92 -3.89
N ASP A 207 0.03 21.19 -4.69
CA ASP A 207 -1.38 20.91 -4.42
C ASP A 207 -1.62 19.40 -4.23
N LEU A 208 -2.32 19.01 -3.15
CA LEU A 208 -2.93 17.67 -3.08
C LEU A 208 -3.93 17.55 -4.24
N PRO A 209 -3.96 16.45 -5.03
CA PRO A 209 -4.84 16.36 -6.18
C PRO A 209 -6.27 16.71 -5.81
N TYR A 210 -6.92 17.49 -6.67
CA TYR A 210 -8.32 17.92 -6.56
C TYR A 210 -9.32 16.78 -6.25
N ALA A 211 -8.94 15.52 -6.47
CA ALA A 211 -9.72 14.33 -6.10
C ALA A 211 -9.82 14.11 -4.57
N LEU A 212 -8.82 14.55 -3.79
CA LEU A 212 -8.77 14.36 -2.33
C LEU A 212 -9.36 15.53 -1.53
N THR A 213 -9.55 16.69 -2.17
CA THR A 213 -10.21 17.85 -1.54
C THR A 213 -11.73 17.71 -1.50
N ARG A 214 -12.35 16.88 -2.36
CA ARG A 214 -13.80 16.63 -2.36
C ARG A 214 -14.27 15.65 -1.29
N SER A 215 -13.50 14.61 -1.01
CA SER A 215 -13.79 13.62 0.04
C SER A 215 -13.60 14.19 1.45
N ALA A 216 -12.91 15.34 1.57
CA ALA A 216 -12.67 16.06 2.82
C ALA A 216 -13.77 17.07 3.21
N ARG A 217 -14.86 17.21 2.44
CA ARG A 217 -16.04 17.92 2.95
C ARG A 217 -16.83 16.95 3.81
N PRO A 218 -16.91 17.12 5.14
CA PRO A 218 -17.98 16.47 5.87
C PRO A 218 -19.28 16.91 5.18
N ALA A 219 -20.14 15.95 4.86
CA ALA A 219 -21.53 16.27 4.56
C ALA A 219 -21.99 17.08 5.77
N THR A 220 -22.18 18.38 5.60
CA THR A 220 -22.87 19.21 6.58
C THR A 220 -24.22 18.56 6.76
N THR A 221 -24.37 17.78 7.83
CA THR A 221 -25.66 17.31 8.28
C THR A 221 -26.44 18.56 8.61
N THR A 222 -27.24 19.02 7.66
CA THR A 222 -28.37 19.88 7.94
C THR A 222 -29.21 19.12 8.97
N SER A 223 -29.10 19.51 10.24
CA SER A 223 -30.02 19.05 11.27
C SER A 223 -31.44 19.32 10.77
N PRO A 224 -32.34 18.33 10.71
CA PRO A 224 -33.74 18.64 10.62
C PRO A 224 -34.14 19.22 11.98
N ALA A 225 -34.32 20.53 12.02
CA ALA A 225 -35.03 21.18 13.10
C ALA A 225 -36.45 20.63 13.11
N GLY A 226 -36.78 19.90 14.18
CA GLY A 226 -38.14 19.68 14.66
C GLY A 226 -39.01 18.72 13.84
N GLN A 227 -39.39 17.59 14.45
CA GLN A 227 -40.78 17.32 14.85
C GLN A 227 -40.93 15.92 15.46
N ASN A 228 -41.50 15.89 16.67
CA ASN A 228 -42.49 14.93 17.19
C ASN A 228 -42.11 13.43 17.30
N ARG A 229 -41.97 12.90 18.52
CA ARG A 229 -43.00 12.33 19.44
C ARG A 229 -43.24 10.83 19.21
N TRP A 230 -43.13 10.10 20.34
CA TRP A 230 -43.38 8.69 20.65
C TRP A 230 -42.23 7.72 20.35
#